data_AF-K2CKV3-F1
#
_entry.id   AF-K2CKV3-F1
#
_cell.length_a   1.000
_cell.length_b   1.000
_cell.length_c   1.000
_cell.angle_alpha   90.00
_cell.angle_beta   90.00
_cell.angle_gamma   90.00
#
_symmetry.space_group_name_H-M   'P 1'
#
loop_
_entity.id
_entity.type
_entity.pdbx_description
1 polymer ?
#
loop_
_entity_poly.entity_id
_entity_poly.type
_entity_poly.pdbx_seq_one_letter_code
_entity_poly.pdbx_strand_id
1 'polypeptide(L)'
;MQENKENFRVMETNSEIFPPNFSIMHKIQSVDGYDPLFLLSYAQLMAAIGRQEPNISPPFGFNRIITPQNYNSKFINLLGVKYVLSHEDINEGGFSKVMQEGKTKVYENGNVLNRAFFVQNTVFANSRQNAINIMFDEKFPLKFSAVVEGKDVSGNWSNGSAQIVKYEENKVEIVTKNYGEGFLILTDSYYPTWKATIDGKLTKIYLTDYNFRGILIPKGEHKIIFYANLF
;
A
#
# COMPACT_ATOMS: atom_id res chain seq x y z
N MET A 1 -11.46 16.18 -2.82
CA MET A 1 -11.03 14.80 -2.43
C MET A 1 -12.18 13.80 -2.49
N GLN A 2 -13.34 14.05 -1.85
CA GLN A 2 -14.49 13.11 -1.86
C GLN A 2 -15.15 12.90 -3.24
N GLU A 3 -15.01 13.84 -4.17
CA GLU A 3 -15.52 13.70 -5.54
C GLU A 3 -14.67 12.78 -6.43
N ASN A 4 -13.45 12.44 -5.98
CA ASN A 4 -12.57 11.55 -6.73
C ASN A 4 -12.96 10.09 -6.44
N LYS A 5 -13.42 9.40 -7.50
CA LYS A 5 -13.98 8.03 -7.41
C LYS A 5 -12.91 6.92 -7.35
N GLU A 6 -11.64 7.26 -7.49
CA GLU A 6 -10.54 6.29 -7.40
C GLU A 6 -10.28 5.86 -5.95
N ASN A 7 -9.84 4.61 -5.75
CA ASN A 7 -9.39 4.13 -4.45
C ASN A 7 -7.94 4.56 -4.21
N PHE A 8 -7.73 5.67 -3.49
CA PHE A 8 -6.41 6.20 -3.11
C PHE A 8 -6.32 6.51 -1.61
N ARG A 9 -5.10 6.69 -1.12
CA ARG A 9 -4.81 7.13 0.25
C ARG A 9 -4.38 8.58 0.32
N VAL A 10 -4.49 9.15 1.51
CA VAL A 10 -4.03 10.47 1.89
C VAL A 10 -2.96 10.35 2.97
N MET A 11 -2.05 11.31 3.03
CA MET A 11 -0.99 11.42 4.05
C MET A 11 -0.91 12.87 4.54
N GLU A 12 -0.77 13.06 5.85
CA GLU A 12 -0.54 14.37 6.45
C GLU A 12 0.90 14.49 6.96
N THR A 13 1.55 15.63 6.70
CA THR A 13 2.90 15.91 7.24
C THR A 13 2.83 16.62 8.59
N ASN A 14 1.66 16.69 9.21
CA ASN A 14 1.45 17.31 10.52
C ASN A 14 0.11 16.82 11.09
N SER A 15 0.12 16.32 12.32
CA SER A 15 -1.07 15.78 13.01
C SER A 15 -2.12 16.84 13.39
N GLU A 16 -1.81 18.13 13.26
CA GLU A 16 -2.78 19.21 13.44
C GLU A 16 -3.74 19.36 12.25
N ILE A 17 -3.39 18.78 11.08
CA ILE A 17 -4.17 18.92 9.85
C ILE A 17 -5.50 18.20 9.96
N PHE A 18 -5.48 16.89 10.27
CA PHE A 18 -6.67 16.17 10.64
C PHE A 18 -6.67 15.87 12.14
N PRO A 19 -7.64 16.40 12.91
CA PRO A 19 -7.78 15.97 14.29
C PRO A 19 -8.11 14.47 14.36
N PRO A 20 -7.84 13.81 15.51
CA PRO A 20 -8.15 12.39 15.68
C PRO A 20 -9.56 12.02 15.25
N ASN A 21 -9.70 10.86 14.58
CA ASN A 21 -10.94 10.30 14.03
C ASN A 21 -11.60 11.07 12.87
N PHE A 22 -11.06 12.21 12.43
CA PHE A 22 -11.58 12.95 11.27
C PHE A 22 -11.69 12.06 10.02
N SER A 23 -10.62 11.34 9.69
CA SER A 23 -10.57 10.44 8.54
C SER A 23 -11.62 9.33 8.60
N ILE A 24 -11.95 8.83 9.81
CA ILE A 24 -12.99 7.81 10.00
C ILE A 24 -14.37 8.39 9.71
N MET A 25 -14.71 9.55 10.28
CA MET A 25 -16.02 10.17 10.09
C MET A 25 -16.30 10.51 8.62
N HIS A 26 -15.27 10.88 7.87
CA HIS A 26 -15.37 11.28 6.47
C HIS A 26 -15.01 10.18 5.47
N LYS A 27 -14.77 8.94 5.95
CA LYS A 27 -14.37 7.77 5.15
C LYS A 27 -13.15 8.05 4.25
N ILE A 28 -12.20 8.83 4.77
CA ILE A 28 -10.92 9.13 4.11
C ILE A 28 -9.94 8.02 4.49
N GLN A 29 -9.33 7.39 3.50
CA GLN A 29 -8.31 6.37 3.71
C GLN A 29 -6.97 7.07 3.96
N SER A 30 -6.52 7.16 5.21
CA SER A 30 -5.19 7.69 5.55
C SER A 30 -4.17 6.56 5.77
N VAL A 31 -2.89 6.87 5.60
CA VAL A 31 -1.76 6.04 6.09
C VAL A 31 -1.46 6.28 7.58
N ASP A 32 -2.08 7.30 8.17
CA ASP A 32 -1.97 7.62 9.59
C ASP A 32 -2.88 6.74 10.45
N GLY A 33 -2.67 6.75 11.77
CA GLY A 33 -3.59 6.08 12.70
C GLY A 33 -3.51 6.66 14.12
N TYR A 34 -4.65 6.67 14.83
CA TYR A 34 -4.78 7.11 16.23
C TYR A 34 -5.13 5.91 17.14
N ASP A 35 -4.37 5.72 18.21
CA ASP A 35 -4.36 4.57 19.13
C ASP A 35 -4.63 3.21 18.44
N PRO A 36 -3.96 2.89 17.31
CA PRO A 36 -4.38 1.76 16.51
C PRO A 36 -3.80 0.47 17.07
N LEU A 37 -4.62 -0.58 17.17
CA LEU A 37 -4.11 -1.95 17.16
C LEU A 37 -3.68 -2.26 15.71
N PHE A 38 -2.43 -1.95 15.38
CA PHE A 38 -1.84 -2.25 14.08
C PHE A 38 -0.99 -3.52 14.14
N LEU A 39 -0.86 -4.20 13.00
CA LEU A 39 0.02 -5.35 12.86
C LEU A 39 1.48 -4.91 13.02
N LEU A 40 2.30 -5.73 13.69
CA LEU A 40 3.73 -5.48 13.87
C LEU A 40 4.45 -5.20 12.53
N SER A 41 4.01 -5.86 11.45
CA SER A 41 4.52 -5.65 10.10
C SER A 41 4.29 -4.22 9.59
N TYR A 42 3.12 -3.65 9.87
CA TYR A 42 2.82 -2.27 9.51
C TYR A 42 3.68 -1.31 10.32
N ALA A 43 3.81 -1.55 11.63
CA ALA A 43 4.66 -0.76 12.52
C ALA A 43 6.11 -0.68 12.02
N GLN A 44 6.68 -1.84 11.70
CA GLN A 44 8.03 -1.98 11.22
C GLN A 44 8.23 -1.29 9.87
N LEU A 45 7.26 -1.43 8.95
CA LEU A 45 7.30 -0.75 7.65
C LEU A 45 7.23 0.78 7.82
N MET A 46 6.32 1.30 8.64
CA MET A 46 6.20 2.74 8.89
C MET A 46 7.45 3.29 9.57
N ALA A 47 8.05 2.56 10.51
CA ALA A 47 9.30 2.93 11.15
C ALA A 47 10.46 2.99 10.13
N ALA A 48 10.60 1.99 9.27
CA ALA A 48 11.62 1.99 8.21
C ALA A 48 11.42 3.14 7.22
N ILE A 49 10.18 3.42 6.80
CA ILE A 49 9.84 4.55 5.92
C ILE A 49 10.22 5.89 6.57
N GLY A 50 9.88 6.06 7.84
CA GLY A 50 10.20 7.28 8.60
C GLY A 50 11.70 7.49 8.80
N ARG A 51 12.45 6.41 9.05
CA ARG A 51 13.91 6.45 9.24
C ARG A 51 14.70 6.55 7.93
N GLN A 52 14.09 6.21 6.80
CA GLN A 52 14.76 6.11 5.49
C GLN A 52 15.83 5.02 5.42
N GLU A 53 15.74 4.01 6.27
CA GLU A 53 16.68 2.89 6.32
C GLU A 53 15.89 1.59 6.51
N PRO A 54 16.44 0.44 6.04
CA PRO A 54 15.84 -0.89 6.25
C PRO A 54 15.95 -1.36 7.72
N ASN A 55 15.71 -0.47 8.68
CA ASN A 55 15.78 -0.73 10.10
C ASN A 55 14.39 -0.99 10.66
N ILE A 56 14.13 -2.26 10.95
CA ILE A 56 12.87 -2.77 11.54
C ILE A 56 13.03 -3.11 13.03
N SER A 57 14.04 -2.54 13.69
CA SER A 57 14.27 -2.72 15.13
C SER A 57 13.42 -1.75 15.95
N PRO A 58 12.95 -2.16 17.14
CA PRO A 58 12.30 -1.26 18.08
C PRO A 58 13.28 -0.18 18.59
N PRO A 59 12.78 0.96 19.12
CA PRO A 59 11.37 1.31 19.28
C PRO A 59 10.74 1.85 17.99
N PHE A 60 9.51 1.43 17.68
CA PHE A 60 8.78 1.83 16.45
C PHE A 60 8.18 3.25 16.48
N GLY A 61 8.63 4.07 17.44
CA GLY A 61 7.95 5.31 17.84
C GLY A 61 6.77 4.98 18.75
N PHE A 62 6.86 5.36 20.03
CA PHE A 62 5.75 5.22 20.97
C PHE A 62 4.91 6.49 20.93
N ASN A 63 4.17 6.66 19.84
CA ASN A 63 3.18 7.72 19.75
C ASN A 63 1.81 7.05 19.69
N ARG A 64 0.83 7.60 20.42
CA ARG A 64 -0.60 7.30 20.22
C ARG A 64 -1.03 7.56 18.76
N ILE A 65 -0.15 8.09 17.91
CA ILE A 65 -0.39 8.40 16.51
C ILE A 65 0.80 7.94 15.67
N ILE A 66 0.55 7.13 14.63
CA ILE A 66 1.53 6.93 13.55
C ILE A 66 1.23 7.99 12.49
N THR A 67 2.18 8.87 12.22
CA THR A 67 2.09 9.86 11.15
C THR A 67 3.39 9.81 10.36
N PRO A 68 3.46 9.08 9.23
CA PRO A 68 4.63 9.10 8.37
C PRO A 68 4.88 10.55 7.94
N GLN A 69 6.08 11.07 8.19
CA GLN A 69 6.42 12.48 7.86
C GLN A 69 7.17 12.61 6.54
N ASN A 70 7.78 11.52 6.08
CA ASN A 70 8.65 11.53 4.93
C ASN A 70 7.89 11.29 3.63
N TYR A 71 7.38 12.36 3.04
CA TYR A 71 6.68 12.34 1.76
C TYR A 71 7.63 12.20 0.55
N ASN A 72 8.96 12.16 0.74
CA ASN A 72 9.90 11.90 -0.37
C ASN A 72 10.20 10.40 -0.55
N SER A 73 9.68 9.56 0.32
CA SER A 73 9.91 8.12 0.25
C SER A 73 9.18 7.48 -0.94
N LYS A 74 9.89 6.68 -1.75
CA LYS A 74 9.27 5.89 -2.84
C LYS A 74 8.13 4.96 -2.37
N PHE A 75 8.09 4.64 -1.08
CA PHE A 75 7.05 3.80 -0.48
C PHE A 75 5.68 4.47 -0.38
N ILE A 76 5.59 5.81 -0.38
CA ILE A 76 4.28 6.49 -0.42
C ILE A 76 3.53 6.19 -1.73
N ASN A 77 4.30 6.02 -2.82
CA ASN A 77 3.77 5.68 -4.14
C ASN A 77 3.20 4.27 -4.08
N LEU A 78 3.93 3.33 -3.47
CA LEU A 78 3.48 1.95 -3.22
C LEU A 78 2.25 1.90 -2.32
N LEU A 79 2.16 2.77 -1.31
CA LEU A 79 0.98 2.87 -0.45
C LEU A 79 -0.25 3.43 -1.16
N GLY A 80 -0.11 3.93 -2.39
CA GLY A 80 -1.20 4.55 -3.14
C GLY A 80 -1.61 5.91 -2.58
N VAL A 81 -0.67 6.65 -1.98
CA VAL A 81 -0.90 8.01 -1.48
C VAL A 81 -0.98 8.97 -2.66
N LYS A 82 -2.20 9.42 -3.00
CA LYS A 82 -2.43 10.35 -4.11
C LYS A 82 -2.38 11.81 -3.68
N TYR A 83 -2.79 12.11 -2.44
CA TYR A 83 -2.76 13.48 -1.91
C TYR A 83 -1.93 13.56 -0.64
N VAL A 84 -1.06 14.58 -0.57
CA VAL A 84 -0.25 14.93 0.59
C VAL A 84 -0.70 16.30 1.09
N LEU A 85 -0.99 16.40 2.38
CA LEU A 85 -1.37 17.65 3.02
C LEU A 85 -0.21 18.17 3.87
N SER A 86 0.14 19.43 3.68
CA SER A 86 1.25 20.08 4.40
C SER A 86 0.95 21.53 4.75
N HIS A 87 1.57 22.02 5.82
CA HIS A 87 1.65 23.45 6.11
C HIS A 87 2.82 24.12 5.37
N GLU A 88 3.86 23.34 5.06
CA GLU A 88 5.06 23.79 4.36
C GLU A 88 4.91 23.66 2.84
N ASP A 89 5.76 24.37 2.08
CA ASP A 89 5.78 24.20 0.62
C ASP A 89 6.58 22.96 0.20
N ILE A 90 5.94 22.09 -0.59
CA ILE A 90 6.58 20.93 -1.23
C ILE A 90 6.94 21.30 -2.66
N ASN A 91 8.24 21.29 -2.98
CA ASN A 91 8.78 21.69 -4.29
C ASN A 91 9.48 20.55 -5.05
N GLU A 92 9.58 19.36 -4.46
CA GLU A 92 10.32 18.21 -5.00
C GLU A 92 9.41 16.97 -5.09
N GLY A 93 9.94 15.80 -5.45
CA GLY A 93 9.22 14.51 -5.32
C GLY A 93 8.12 14.23 -6.37
N GLY A 94 7.91 15.11 -7.34
CA GLY A 94 6.87 14.95 -8.36
C GLY A 94 5.47 15.33 -7.87
N PHE A 95 5.40 16.20 -6.86
CA PHE A 95 4.16 16.73 -6.31
C PHE A 95 3.74 18.02 -7.01
N SER A 96 2.43 18.19 -7.21
CA SER A 96 1.85 19.43 -7.74
C SER A 96 0.81 19.97 -6.77
N LYS A 97 0.93 21.26 -6.38
CA LYS A 97 -0.08 21.90 -5.52
C LYS A 97 -1.40 22.02 -6.29
N VAL A 98 -2.47 21.44 -5.75
CA VAL A 98 -3.80 21.44 -6.39
C VAL A 98 -4.80 22.35 -5.70
N MET A 99 -4.65 22.58 -4.40
CA MET A 99 -5.47 23.53 -3.63
C MET A 99 -4.75 24.00 -2.37
N GLN A 100 -5.28 25.06 -1.77
CA GLN A 100 -4.84 25.56 -0.47
C GLN A 100 -6.04 26.17 0.25
N GLU A 101 -6.21 25.83 1.53
CA GLU A 101 -7.25 26.34 2.42
C GLU A 101 -6.59 26.76 3.74
N GLY A 102 -6.63 28.04 4.07
CA GLY A 102 -5.88 28.59 5.20
C GLY A 102 -4.38 28.29 5.10
N LYS A 103 -3.82 27.63 6.13
CA LYS A 103 -2.42 27.19 6.17
C LYS A 103 -2.19 25.83 5.51
N THR A 104 -3.25 25.06 5.24
CA THR A 104 -3.15 23.71 4.71
C THR A 104 -3.09 23.74 3.19
N LYS A 105 -2.01 23.21 2.64
CA LYS A 105 -1.78 23.04 1.21
C LYS A 105 -1.97 21.57 0.85
N VAL A 106 -2.62 21.31 -0.27
CA VAL A 106 -2.86 19.96 -0.77
C VAL A 106 -2.09 19.76 -2.06
N TYR A 107 -1.30 18.70 -2.10
CA TYR A 107 -0.45 18.33 -3.22
C TYR A 107 -0.92 17.00 -3.82
N GLU A 108 -1.01 16.91 -5.14
CA GLU A 108 -1.23 15.66 -5.87
C GLU A 108 0.10 14.98 -6.21
N ASN A 109 0.19 13.68 -5.93
CA ASN A 109 1.33 12.83 -6.22
C ASN A 109 1.23 12.25 -7.65
N GLY A 110 2.07 12.74 -8.57
CA GLY A 110 2.10 12.23 -9.95
C GLY A 110 2.68 10.80 -10.08
N ASN A 111 3.35 10.30 -9.05
CA ASN A 111 4.03 9.00 -9.06
C ASN A 111 3.24 7.88 -8.35
N VAL A 112 2.01 8.16 -7.93
CA VAL A 112 1.16 7.23 -7.18
C VAL A 112 0.95 5.92 -7.93
N LEU A 113 1.05 4.79 -7.22
CA LEU A 113 0.65 3.49 -7.74
C LEU A 113 -0.80 3.20 -7.37
N ASN A 114 -1.51 2.50 -8.26
CA ASN A 114 -2.83 1.99 -7.94
C ASN A 114 -2.74 1.06 -6.73
N ARG A 115 -3.79 1.02 -5.88
CA ARG A 115 -3.82 0.10 -4.74
C ARG A 115 -3.86 -1.38 -5.13
N ALA A 116 -4.32 -1.67 -6.35
CA ALA A 116 -4.24 -2.98 -6.98
C ALA A 116 -3.50 -2.86 -8.31
N PHE A 117 -2.39 -3.59 -8.49
CA PHE A 117 -1.57 -3.53 -9.70
C PHE A 117 -0.79 -4.82 -9.94
N PHE A 118 -0.43 -5.06 -11.19
CA PHE A 118 0.41 -6.19 -11.58
C PHE A 118 1.89 -5.80 -11.54
N VAL A 119 2.74 -6.75 -11.14
CA VAL A 119 4.19 -6.66 -11.30
C VAL A 119 4.68 -7.63 -12.37
N GLN A 120 5.87 -7.35 -12.91
CA GLN A 120 6.53 -8.18 -13.92
C GLN A 120 7.50 -9.17 -13.30
N ASN A 121 8.01 -8.91 -12.10
CA ASN A 121 8.97 -9.77 -11.44
C ASN A 121 8.62 -9.97 -9.97
N THR A 122 8.94 -11.14 -9.45
CA THR A 122 8.91 -11.43 -8.02
C THR A 122 10.27 -11.92 -7.57
N VAL A 123 10.69 -11.49 -6.38
CA VAL A 123 11.93 -11.90 -5.75
C VAL A 123 11.61 -12.52 -4.40
N PHE A 124 12.13 -13.71 -4.14
CA PHE A 124 11.96 -14.36 -2.84
C PHE A 124 12.84 -13.71 -1.77
N ALA A 125 12.25 -13.46 -0.60
CA ALA A 125 12.96 -13.07 0.61
C ALA A 125 12.92 -14.18 1.67
N ASN A 126 14.09 -14.55 2.17
CA ASN A 126 14.25 -15.63 3.15
C ASN A 126 13.95 -15.23 4.60
N SER A 127 13.81 -13.92 4.86
CA SER A 127 13.54 -13.34 6.17
C SER A 127 12.97 -11.94 6.03
N ARG A 128 12.33 -11.43 7.10
CA ARG A 128 11.79 -10.06 7.12
C ARG A 128 12.88 -9.01 6.89
N GLN A 129 14.05 -9.20 7.47
CA GLN A 129 15.19 -8.29 7.29
C GLN A 129 15.69 -8.32 5.84
N ASN A 130 15.76 -9.51 5.22
CA ASN A 130 16.10 -9.61 3.81
C ASN A 130 15.05 -8.92 2.92
N ALA A 131 13.76 -9.06 3.23
CA ALA A 131 12.69 -8.42 2.48
C ALA A 131 12.81 -6.90 2.50
N ILE A 132 12.94 -6.30 3.69
CA ILE A 132 13.07 -4.85 3.83
C ILE A 132 14.37 -4.33 3.21
N ASN A 133 15.48 -5.08 3.30
CA ASN A 133 16.73 -4.72 2.62
C ASN A 133 16.56 -4.63 1.10
N ILE A 134 15.90 -5.62 0.47
CA ILE A 134 15.66 -5.63 -0.98
C ILE A 134 14.77 -4.45 -1.36
N MET A 135 13.70 -4.19 -0.60
CA MET A 135 12.76 -3.10 -0.91
C MET A 135 13.42 -1.71 -0.84
N PHE A 136 14.33 -1.50 0.13
CA PHE A 136 15.02 -0.23 0.33
C PHE A 136 16.21 -0.02 -0.62
N ASP A 137 16.66 -1.05 -1.35
CA ASP A 137 17.65 -0.86 -2.41
C ASP A 137 17.12 0.14 -3.45
N GLU A 138 17.89 1.21 -3.71
CA GLU A 138 17.53 2.27 -4.65
C GLU A 138 17.23 1.73 -6.06
N LYS A 139 17.91 0.67 -6.47
CA LYS A 139 17.75 0.04 -7.79
C LYS A 139 16.54 -0.86 -7.86
N PHE A 140 15.89 -1.19 -6.74
CA PHE A 140 14.73 -2.08 -6.72
C PHE A 140 13.45 -1.34 -7.17
N PRO A 141 12.84 -1.76 -8.30
CA PRO A 141 11.72 -1.03 -8.90
C PRO A 141 10.36 -1.51 -8.36
N LEU A 142 9.87 -0.89 -7.29
CA LEU A 142 8.59 -1.25 -6.61
C LEU A 142 7.35 -1.25 -7.53
N LYS A 143 7.40 -0.52 -8.66
CA LYS A 143 6.32 -0.50 -9.66
C LYS A 143 6.25 -1.79 -10.50
N PHE A 144 7.39 -2.46 -10.69
CA PHE A 144 7.53 -3.58 -11.63
C PHE A 144 7.98 -4.88 -10.95
N SER A 145 8.43 -4.81 -9.70
CA SER A 145 8.95 -5.94 -8.96
C SER A 145 8.36 -5.98 -7.55
N ALA A 146 8.08 -7.18 -7.07
CA ALA A 146 7.60 -7.43 -5.72
C ALA A 146 8.52 -8.37 -4.95
N VAL A 147 8.58 -8.19 -3.63
CA VAL A 147 9.29 -9.10 -2.73
C VAL A 147 8.28 -10.05 -2.11
N VAL A 148 8.48 -11.37 -2.23
CA VAL A 148 7.56 -12.39 -1.72
C VAL A 148 8.22 -13.17 -0.58
N GLU A 149 7.52 -13.28 0.55
CA GLU A 149 7.99 -13.97 1.75
C GLU A 149 7.30 -15.35 1.92
N GLY A 150 8.00 -16.29 2.56
CA GLY A 150 7.45 -17.57 3.04
C GLY A 150 7.27 -18.69 2.01
N LYS A 151 7.05 -18.37 0.72
CA LYS A 151 7.14 -19.34 -0.38
C LYS A 151 7.89 -18.72 -1.54
N ASP A 152 8.83 -19.47 -2.12
CA ASP A 152 9.50 -19.05 -3.34
C ASP A 152 8.52 -19.08 -4.51
N VAL A 153 8.24 -17.90 -5.03
CA VAL A 153 7.43 -17.65 -6.21
C VAL A 153 8.22 -16.71 -7.11
N SER A 154 9.55 -16.80 -7.11
CA SER A 154 10.39 -15.94 -7.94
C SER A 154 10.16 -16.27 -9.41
N GLY A 155 10.00 -15.24 -10.25
CA GLY A 155 9.71 -15.45 -11.66
C GLY A 155 9.34 -14.18 -12.40
N ASN A 156 9.12 -14.35 -13.70
CA ASN A 156 8.65 -13.31 -14.59
C ASN A 156 7.15 -13.50 -14.85
N TRP A 157 6.39 -12.43 -14.77
CA TRP A 157 4.94 -12.41 -14.85
C TRP A 157 4.47 -11.47 -15.96
N SER A 158 3.32 -11.80 -16.54
CA SER A 158 2.64 -10.95 -17.49
C SER A 158 2.03 -9.74 -16.78
N ASN A 159 2.15 -8.59 -17.44
CA ASN A 159 1.46 -7.40 -17.01
C ASN A 159 -0.06 -7.49 -17.29
N GLY A 160 -0.82 -6.66 -16.60
CA GLY A 160 -2.27 -6.57 -16.76
C GLY A 160 -2.84 -5.30 -16.17
N SER A 161 -4.16 -5.14 -16.30
CA SER A 161 -4.92 -4.10 -15.63
C SER A 161 -5.67 -4.69 -14.45
N ALA A 162 -5.75 -3.95 -13.35
CA ALA A 162 -6.56 -4.29 -12.19
C ALA A 162 -7.38 -3.08 -11.76
N GLN A 163 -8.67 -3.28 -11.51
CA GLN A 163 -9.57 -2.24 -11.05
C GLN A 163 -10.35 -2.73 -9.83
N ILE A 164 -10.25 -2.00 -8.73
CA ILE A 164 -11.09 -2.24 -7.56
C ILE A 164 -12.51 -1.74 -7.88
N VAL A 165 -13.47 -2.65 -7.95
CA VAL A 165 -14.88 -2.34 -8.24
C VAL A 165 -15.72 -2.22 -6.99
N LYS A 166 -15.26 -2.81 -5.87
CA LYS A 166 -15.89 -2.68 -4.56
C LYS A 166 -14.83 -2.72 -3.46
N TYR A 167 -14.92 -1.79 -2.52
CA TYR A 167 -14.02 -1.72 -1.37
C TYR A 167 -14.83 -1.55 -0.07
N GLU A 168 -14.81 -2.59 0.76
CA GLU A 168 -15.45 -2.65 2.08
C GLU A 168 -14.42 -3.11 3.12
N GLU A 169 -14.73 -2.94 4.40
CA GLU A 169 -13.80 -3.23 5.51
C GLU A 169 -13.31 -4.69 5.51
N ASN A 170 -14.20 -5.64 5.22
CA ASN A 170 -13.93 -7.08 5.23
C ASN A 170 -14.01 -7.72 3.83
N LYS A 171 -14.14 -6.92 2.77
CA LYS A 171 -14.29 -7.41 1.40
C LYS A 171 -13.76 -6.43 0.37
N VAL A 172 -12.92 -6.92 -0.54
CA VAL A 172 -12.43 -6.15 -1.70
C VAL A 172 -12.67 -6.96 -2.97
N GLU A 173 -13.35 -6.37 -3.95
CA GLU A 173 -13.60 -6.97 -5.26
C GLU A 173 -12.79 -6.25 -6.33
N ILE A 174 -12.02 -7.02 -7.10
CA ILE A 174 -11.13 -6.51 -8.14
C ILE A 174 -11.44 -7.24 -9.44
N VAL A 175 -11.57 -6.49 -10.54
CA VAL A 175 -11.64 -7.05 -11.89
C VAL A 175 -10.27 -6.88 -12.54
N THR A 176 -9.76 -7.97 -13.12
CA THR A 176 -8.44 -7.97 -13.76
C THR A 176 -8.51 -8.42 -15.19
N LYS A 177 -7.53 -7.99 -15.99
CA LYS A 177 -7.26 -8.49 -17.34
C LYS A 177 -5.75 -8.57 -17.56
N ASN A 178 -5.25 -9.75 -17.90
CA ASN A 178 -3.81 -10.00 -18.09
C ASN A 178 -3.56 -10.97 -19.25
N TYR A 179 -2.45 -10.76 -19.96
CA TYR A 179 -2.15 -11.43 -21.23
C TYR A 179 -1.45 -12.80 -21.09
N GLY A 180 -0.93 -13.09 -19.91
CA GLY A 180 -0.32 -14.35 -19.48
C GLY A 180 -0.53 -14.51 -17.98
N GLU A 181 0.10 -15.50 -17.34
CA GLU A 181 0.05 -15.59 -15.86
C GLU A 181 0.65 -14.32 -15.23
N GLY A 182 -0.06 -13.72 -14.29
CA GLY A 182 0.29 -12.45 -13.69
C GLY A 182 0.42 -12.56 -12.17
N PHE A 183 1.20 -11.66 -11.56
CA PHE A 183 1.24 -11.50 -10.11
C PHE A 183 0.62 -10.17 -9.73
N LEU A 184 -0.53 -10.22 -9.04
CA LEU A 184 -1.27 -9.05 -8.58
C LEU A 184 -0.90 -8.74 -7.13
N ILE A 185 -0.65 -7.47 -6.85
CA ILE A 185 -0.51 -6.93 -5.49
C ILE A 185 -1.76 -6.13 -5.16
N LEU A 186 -2.31 -6.35 -3.96
CA LEU A 186 -3.23 -5.46 -3.28
C LEU A 186 -2.51 -4.86 -2.07
N THR A 187 -2.37 -3.53 -2.01
CA THR A 187 -1.59 -2.81 -0.98
C THR A 187 -2.33 -2.67 0.35
N ASP A 188 -3.06 -3.72 0.72
CA ASP A 188 -3.72 -3.91 2.03
C ASP A 188 -2.91 -4.84 2.89
N SER A 189 -2.91 -4.58 4.20
CA SER A 189 -2.17 -5.38 5.16
C SER A 189 -2.54 -6.86 5.08
N TYR A 190 -1.55 -7.71 4.87
CA TYR A 190 -1.64 -9.14 4.93
C TYR A 190 -1.94 -9.57 6.36
N TYR A 191 -2.92 -10.45 6.51
CA TYR A 191 -3.24 -11.08 7.78
C TYR A 191 -3.81 -12.48 7.56
N PRO A 192 -3.44 -13.50 8.35
CA PRO A 192 -3.76 -14.90 8.06
C PRO A 192 -5.25 -15.25 7.92
N THR A 193 -6.15 -14.43 8.46
CA THR A 193 -7.60 -14.68 8.38
C THR A 193 -8.22 -14.29 7.03
N TRP A 194 -7.51 -13.51 6.21
CA TRP A 194 -7.98 -13.16 4.88
C TRP A 194 -7.87 -14.34 3.91
N LYS A 195 -8.90 -14.48 3.09
CA LYS A 195 -8.97 -15.45 1.99
C LYS A 195 -9.12 -14.70 0.67
N ALA A 196 -8.70 -15.33 -0.42
CA ALA A 196 -8.89 -14.82 -1.76
C ALA A 196 -9.51 -15.88 -2.67
N THR A 197 -10.35 -15.45 -3.61
CA THR A 197 -10.85 -16.29 -4.70
C THR A 197 -10.59 -15.65 -6.06
N ILE A 198 -10.41 -16.50 -7.07
CA ILE A 198 -10.37 -16.16 -8.50
C ILE A 198 -11.55 -16.88 -9.14
N ASP A 199 -12.52 -16.13 -9.65
CA ASP A 199 -13.76 -16.67 -10.23
C ASP A 199 -14.45 -17.69 -9.32
N GLY A 200 -14.47 -17.39 -8.01
CA GLY A 200 -15.07 -18.23 -6.98
C GLY A 200 -14.21 -19.39 -6.48
N LYS A 201 -13.06 -19.68 -7.10
CA LYS A 201 -12.13 -20.73 -6.64
C LYS A 201 -11.09 -20.15 -5.69
N LEU A 202 -10.84 -20.83 -4.57
CA LEU A 202 -9.85 -20.39 -3.57
C LEU A 202 -8.44 -20.31 -4.18
N THR A 203 -7.72 -19.23 -3.86
CA THR A 203 -6.31 -19.05 -4.20
C THR A 203 -5.49 -18.72 -2.96
N LYS A 204 -4.18 -18.96 -3.04
CA LYS A 204 -3.25 -18.64 -1.96
C LYS A 204 -2.93 -17.15 -1.97
N ILE A 205 -3.00 -16.52 -0.80
CA ILE A 205 -2.46 -15.18 -0.58
C ILE A 205 -1.00 -15.32 -0.12
N TYR A 206 -0.12 -14.54 -0.75
CA TYR A 206 1.29 -14.43 -0.42
C TYR A 206 1.52 -13.15 0.38
N LEU A 207 2.38 -13.22 1.40
CA LEU A 207 2.92 -12.02 2.03
C LEU A 207 3.88 -11.37 1.04
N THR A 208 3.58 -10.14 0.64
CA THR A 208 4.28 -9.43 -0.43
C THR A 208 4.65 -8.03 0.02
N ASP A 209 5.83 -7.56 -0.37
CA ASP A 209 6.35 -6.22 -0.04
C ASP A 209 6.19 -5.91 1.46
N TYR A 210 6.65 -6.86 2.29
CA TYR A 210 6.73 -6.79 3.75
C TYR A 210 5.40 -6.82 4.52
N ASN A 211 4.34 -6.27 3.93
CA ASN A 211 3.07 -6.06 4.61
C ASN A 211 1.84 -6.33 3.74
N PHE A 212 1.97 -6.45 2.42
CA PHE A 212 0.83 -6.49 1.50
C PHE A 212 0.46 -7.89 1.03
N ARG A 213 -0.66 -7.98 0.30
CA ARG A 213 -1.22 -9.23 -0.22
C ARG A 213 -0.86 -9.39 -1.69
N GLY A 214 -0.18 -10.47 -2.03
CA GLY A 214 0.05 -10.89 -3.41
C GLY A 214 -0.76 -12.12 -3.77
N ILE A 215 -1.18 -12.25 -5.03
CA ILE A 215 -1.78 -13.47 -5.58
C ILE A 215 -1.29 -13.74 -7.01
N LEU A 216 -1.21 -15.02 -7.37
CA LEU A 216 -1.02 -15.45 -8.76
C LEU A 216 -2.36 -15.49 -9.48
N ILE A 217 -2.42 -14.93 -10.69
CA ILE A 217 -3.61 -14.86 -11.51
C ILE A 217 -3.34 -15.54 -12.85
N PRO A 218 -4.17 -16.51 -13.28
CA PRO A 218 -4.04 -17.12 -14.59
C PRO A 218 -4.31 -16.10 -15.71
N LYS A 219 -3.91 -16.43 -16.94
CA LYS A 219 -4.19 -15.60 -18.12
C LYS A 219 -5.70 -15.42 -18.31
N GLY A 220 -6.15 -14.19 -18.53
CA GLY A 220 -7.52 -13.90 -18.92
C GLY A 220 -8.12 -12.69 -18.22
N GLU A 221 -9.44 -12.66 -18.20
CA GLU A 221 -10.24 -11.72 -17.42
C GLU A 221 -10.79 -12.45 -16.20
N HIS A 222 -10.59 -11.89 -15.01
CA HIS A 222 -10.94 -12.57 -13.76
C HIS A 222 -11.61 -11.62 -12.77
N LYS A 223 -12.51 -12.18 -11.96
CA LYS A 223 -13.03 -11.53 -10.77
C LYS A 223 -12.31 -12.08 -9.54
N ILE A 224 -11.59 -11.20 -8.86
CA ILE A 224 -10.86 -11.49 -7.63
C ILE A 224 -11.68 -10.96 -6.45
N ILE A 225 -11.83 -11.78 -5.41
CA ILE A 225 -12.47 -11.36 -4.17
C ILE A 225 -11.55 -11.69 -3.00
N PHE A 226 -11.08 -10.65 -2.31
CA PHE A 226 -10.49 -10.79 -0.99
C PHE A 226 -11.59 -10.63 0.05
N TYR A 227 -11.64 -11.52 1.04
CA TYR A 227 -12.61 -11.41 2.14
C TYR A 227 -12.03 -11.94 3.45
N ALA A 228 -12.48 -11.37 4.56
CA ALA A 228 -12.24 -11.88 5.90
C ALA A 228 -13.57 -12.25 6.55
N ASN A 229 -13.63 -13.43 7.16
CA ASN A 229 -14.72 -13.78 8.04
C ASN A 229 -14.35 -13.24 9.42
N LEU A 230 -15.10 -12.25 9.90
CA LEU A 230 -15.15 -11.97 11.33
C LEU A 230 -15.93 -13.12 11.98
N PHE A 231 -15.47 -13.56 13.14
CA PHE A 231 -15.99 -14.70 13.90
C PHE A 231 -17.52 -14.69 14.02
#